data_AF-A0A1J8R3P5-F1
#
_entry.id   AF-A0A1J8R3P5-F1
#
_cell.length_a   1.000
_cell.length_b   1.000
_cell.length_c   1.000
_cell.angle_alpha   90.00
_cell.angle_beta   90.00
_cell.angle_gamma   90.00
#
_symmetry.space_group_name_H-M   'P 1'
#
loop_
_entity.id
_entity.type
_entity.pdbx_description
1 polymer ?
#
loop_
_entity_poly.entity_id
_entity_poly.type
_entity_poly.pdbx_seq_one_letter_code
_entity_poly.pdbx_strand_id
1 'polypeptide(L)'
;MQIKRAREMIVNLVDEPQQYNSHFATFSSSVAMSAVYDYEVSARDDPLVRVVADALDIGLAMMTPERTMVLKLFPFLLKLPDWCPGSSIKCDAQVSTNRTNEMMDVPFRYAKQHVVDNFIESRSSMVAENLRRMEKEDEAFKPMFGTALKQAATTAFAGE
;
A
#
# COMPACT_ATOMS: atom_id res chain seq x y z
N MET A 1 9.66 5.87 -17.60
CA MET A 1 9.19 4.98 -16.52
C MET A 1 8.10 4.03 -17.03
N GLN A 2 6.88 4.49 -17.29
CA GLN A 2 5.75 3.70 -17.84
C GLN A 2 6.12 2.79 -19.03
N ILE A 3 6.76 3.34 -20.07
CA ILE A 3 7.15 2.58 -21.28
C ILE A 3 8.13 1.44 -20.96
N LYS A 4 9.05 1.64 -20.00
CA LYS A 4 10.00 0.59 -19.59
C LYS A 4 9.25 -0.58 -18.96
N ARG A 5 8.35 -0.29 -18.01
CA ARG A 5 7.53 -1.30 -17.32
C ARG A 5 6.57 -2.01 -18.27
N ALA A 6 6.00 -1.29 -19.24
CA ALA A 6 5.14 -1.89 -20.26
C ALA A 6 5.90 -2.88 -21.15
N ARG A 7 7.15 -2.57 -21.52
CA ARG A 7 8.02 -3.49 -22.27
C ARG A 7 8.34 -4.75 -21.45
N GLU A 8 8.69 -4.58 -20.17
CA GLU A 8 8.93 -5.71 -19.25
C GLU A 8 7.68 -6.61 -19.11
N MET A 9 6.51 -6.01 -18.94
CA MET A 9 5.23 -6.73 -18.89
C MET A 9 4.96 -7.50 -20.17
N ILE A 10 5.19 -6.91 -21.35
CA ILE A 10 4.98 -7.58 -22.64
C ILE A 10 5.92 -8.78 -22.79
N VAL A 11 7.18 -8.65 -22.39
CA VAL A 11 8.14 -9.77 -22.41
C VAL A 11 7.64 -10.90 -21.51
N ASN A 12 7.28 -10.59 -20.26
CA ASN A 12 6.77 -11.59 -19.32
C ASN A 12 5.46 -12.24 -19.81
N LEU A 13 4.60 -11.49 -20.51
CA LEU A 13 3.36 -11.99 -21.08
C LEU A 13 3.59 -12.95 -22.26
N VAL A 14 4.64 -12.72 -23.05
CA VAL A 14 5.03 -13.63 -24.14
C VAL A 14 5.61 -14.93 -23.56
N ASP A 15 6.39 -14.83 -22.48
CA ASP A 15 7.01 -16.00 -21.83
C ASP A 15 5.99 -16.85 -21.05
N GLU A 16 5.09 -16.23 -20.29
CA GLU A 16 4.12 -16.90 -19.42
C GLU A 16 2.70 -16.31 -19.57
N PRO A 17 2.03 -16.51 -20.73
CA PRO A 17 0.74 -15.87 -21.04
C PRO A 17 -0.40 -16.31 -20.11
N GLN A 18 -0.31 -17.49 -19.50
CA GLN A 18 -1.31 -18.00 -18.56
C GLN A 18 -1.37 -17.16 -17.28
N GLN A 19 -0.29 -16.45 -16.94
CA GLN A 19 -0.20 -15.60 -15.75
C GLN A 19 -0.46 -14.12 -16.05
N TYR A 20 -1.18 -13.79 -17.13
CA TYR A 20 -1.43 -12.41 -17.56
C TYR A 20 -1.90 -11.48 -16.43
N ASN A 21 -2.82 -11.94 -15.56
CA ASN A 21 -3.31 -11.15 -14.43
C ASN A 21 -2.18 -10.71 -13.49
N SER A 22 -1.23 -11.60 -13.20
CA SER A 22 -0.06 -11.30 -12.37
C SER A 22 0.82 -10.26 -13.07
N HIS A 23 1.07 -10.42 -14.38
CA HIS A 23 1.88 -9.47 -15.15
C HIS A 23 1.28 -8.06 -15.17
N PHE A 24 -0.04 -7.93 -15.33
CA PHE A 24 -0.74 -6.64 -15.24
C PHE A 24 -0.68 -6.05 -13.84
N ALA A 25 -0.89 -6.87 -12.80
CA ALA A 25 -0.80 -6.43 -11.40
C ALA A 25 0.61 -5.92 -11.05
N THR A 26 1.65 -6.63 -11.48
CA THR A 26 3.06 -6.20 -11.31
C THR A 26 3.34 -4.92 -12.09
N PHE A 27 2.83 -4.78 -13.31
CA PHE A 27 2.98 -3.54 -14.08
C PHE A 27 2.37 -2.34 -13.36
N SER A 28 1.09 -2.43 -12.95
CA SER A 28 0.42 -1.33 -12.24
C SER A 28 1.14 -1.01 -10.93
N SER A 29 1.42 -2.03 -10.11
CA SER A 29 2.12 -1.85 -8.83
C SER A 29 3.49 -1.19 -9.02
N SER A 30 4.23 -1.56 -10.07
CA SER A 30 5.53 -0.96 -10.42
C SER A 30 5.42 0.51 -10.82
N VAL A 31 4.37 0.84 -11.56
CA VAL A 31 4.06 2.21 -11.95
C VAL A 31 3.68 3.05 -10.73
N ALA A 32 2.74 2.60 -9.91
CA ALA A 32 2.33 3.34 -8.72
C ALA A 32 3.48 3.49 -7.71
N MET A 33 4.22 2.41 -7.43
CA MET A 33 5.36 2.43 -6.50
C MET A 33 6.45 3.42 -6.90
N SER A 34 6.83 3.46 -8.19
CA SER A 34 7.87 4.39 -8.62
C SER A 34 7.36 5.84 -8.71
N ALA A 35 6.07 6.07 -8.98
CA ALA A 35 5.50 7.42 -9.03
C ALA A 35 5.27 8.01 -7.62
N VAL A 36 4.78 7.20 -6.69
CA VAL A 36 4.42 7.64 -5.33
C VAL A 36 5.63 7.64 -4.41
N TYR A 37 6.43 6.57 -4.43
CA TYR A 37 7.45 6.29 -3.43
C TYR A 37 8.89 6.34 -3.96
N ASP A 38 9.11 6.64 -5.25
CA ASP A 38 10.41 6.50 -5.93
C ASP A 38 10.98 5.07 -5.84
N TYR A 39 10.11 4.07 -5.77
CA TYR A 39 10.53 2.68 -5.59
C TYR A 39 10.57 1.93 -6.92
N GLU A 40 11.76 1.44 -7.30
CA GLU A 40 11.92 0.60 -8.49
C GLU A 40 11.60 -0.85 -8.12
N VAL A 41 10.38 -1.29 -8.45
CA VAL A 41 9.90 -2.65 -8.23
C VAL A 41 10.75 -3.67 -9.00
N SER A 42 11.09 -4.76 -8.31
CA SER A 42 11.79 -5.93 -8.84
C SER A 42 10.91 -6.70 -9.84
N ALA A 43 11.52 -7.31 -10.84
CA ALA A 43 10.77 -7.97 -11.92
C ALA A 43 9.89 -9.16 -11.44
N ARG A 44 10.25 -9.80 -10.33
CA ARG A 44 9.52 -10.93 -9.72
C ARG A 44 9.60 -10.85 -8.19
N ASP A 45 8.52 -11.25 -7.52
CA ASP A 45 8.41 -11.42 -6.07
C ASP A 45 8.91 -10.24 -5.24
N ASP A 46 8.54 -9.03 -5.64
CA ASP A 46 8.96 -7.82 -4.95
C ASP A 46 8.35 -7.77 -3.52
N PRO A 47 9.16 -7.62 -2.46
CA PRO A 47 8.67 -7.63 -1.08
C PRO A 47 7.64 -6.54 -0.77
N LEU A 48 7.79 -5.34 -1.32
CA LEU A 48 6.87 -4.22 -1.05
C LEU A 48 5.55 -4.43 -1.80
N VAL A 49 5.61 -4.93 -3.03
CA VAL A 49 4.40 -5.30 -3.79
C VAL A 49 3.66 -6.45 -3.11
N ARG A 50 4.37 -7.43 -2.54
CA ARG A 50 3.73 -8.52 -1.80
C ARG A 50 3.04 -8.04 -0.53
N VAL A 51 3.68 -7.18 0.26
CA VAL A 51 3.06 -6.58 1.46
C VAL A 51 1.75 -5.88 1.12
N VAL A 52 1.74 -5.16 0.00
CA VAL A 52 0.53 -4.53 -0.53
C VAL A 52 -0.51 -5.58 -0.91
N ALA A 53 -0.14 -6.55 -1.76
CA ALA A 53 -1.07 -7.52 -2.33
C ALA A 53 -1.76 -8.33 -1.23
N ASP A 54 -0.98 -8.81 -0.26
CA ASP A 54 -1.48 -9.56 0.90
C ASP A 54 -2.46 -8.71 1.73
N ALA A 55 -2.19 -7.41 1.89
CA ALA A 55 -3.07 -6.50 2.62
C ALA A 55 -4.37 -6.21 1.88
N LEU A 56 -4.31 -6.03 0.55
CA LEU A 56 -5.49 -5.84 -0.29
C LEU A 56 -6.37 -7.10 -0.30
N ASP A 57 -5.79 -8.30 -0.44
CA ASP A 57 -6.55 -9.55 -0.43
C ASP A 57 -7.30 -9.76 0.90
N ILE A 58 -6.62 -9.55 2.02
CA ILE A 58 -7.23 -9.67 3.36
C ILE A 58 -8.26 -8.56 3.58
N GLY A 59 -7.96 -7.33 3.17
CA GLY A 59 -8.86 -6.18 3.30
C GLY A 59 -10.15 -6.36 2.50
N LEU A 60 -10.04 -6.75 1.22
CA LEU A 60 -11.17 -7.01 0.34
C LEU A 60 -12.02 -8.17 0.85
N ALA A 61 -11.40 -9.24 1.36
CA ALA A 61 -12.13 -10.34 1.99
C ALA A 61 -12.93 -9.88 3.22
N MET A 62 -12.47 -8.88 3.97
CA MET A 62 -13.19 -8.31 5.12
C MET A 62 -14.27 -7.31 4.74
N MET A 63 -14.13 -6.62 3.61
CA MET A 63 -15.06 -5.59 3.13
C MET A 63 -16.26 -6.15 2.34
N THR A 64 -16.53 -7.45 2.42
CA THR A 64 -17.72 -8.01 1.76
C THR A 64 -19.01 -7.40 2.33
N PRO A 65 -20.07 -7.25 1.52
CA PRO A 65 -21.34 -6.68 1.97
C PRO A 65 -21.90 -7.41 3.19
N GLU A 66 -21.79 -8.74 3.23
CA GLU A 66 -22.27 -9.58 4.32
C GLU A 66 -21.56 -9.30 5.64
N ARG A 67 -20.21 -9.31 5.63
CA ARG A 67 -19.40 -9.02 6.82
C ARG A 67 -19.60 -7.59 7.31
N THR A 68 -19.64 -6.65 6.38
CA THR A 68 -19.90 -5.24 6.68
C THR A 68 -21.29 -5.04 7.29
N MET A 69 -22.31 -5.73 6.78
CA MET A 69 -23.67 -5.68 7.32
C MET A 69 -23.73 -6.25 8.74
N VAL A 70 -23.11 -7.41 9.00
CA VAL A 70 -23.05 -8.00 10.34
C VAL A 70 -22.37 -7.06 11.33
N LEU A 71 -21.24 -6.45 10.97
CA LEU A 71 -20.54 -5.49 11.83
C LEU A 71 -21.34 -4.21 12.08
N LYS A 72 -22.11 -3.75 11.09
CA LYS A 72 -23.01 -2.59 11.22
C LYS A 72 -24.18 -2.88 12.17
N LEU A 73 -24.78 -4.07 12.09
CA LEU A 73 -25.89 -4.45 12.97
C LEU A 73 -25.41 -4.82 14.39
N PHE A 74 -24.23 -5.43 14.50
CA PHE A 74 -23.71 -5.99 15.76
C PHE A 74 -22.29 -5.48 16.06
N PRO A 75 -22.12 -4.18 16.37
CA PRO A 75 -20.80 -3.60 16.61
C PRO A 75 -20.08 -4.16 17.85
N PHE A 76 -20.82 -4.78 18.78
CA PHE A 76 -20.23 -5.42 19.96
C PHE A 76 -19.35 -6.64 19.61
N LEU A 77 -19.49 -7.21 18.41
CA LEU A 77 -18.66 -8.33 17.96
C LEU A 77 -17.16 -7.98 17.94
N LEU A 78 -16.81 -6.71 17.68
CA LEU A 78 -15.42 -6.22 17.73
C LEU A 78 -14.87 -6.10 19.16
N LYS A 79 -15.73 -6.13 20.18
CA LYS A 79 -15.36 -6.02 21.59
C LYS A 79 -15.43 -7.34 22.33
N LEU A 80 -15.74 -8.43 21.65
CA LEU A 80 -15.81 -9.76 22.26
C LEU A 80 -14.44 -10.16 22.84
N PRO A 81 -14.44 -10.81 24.02
CA PRO A 81 -13.26 -11.54 24.48
C PRO A 81 -12.87 -12.63 23.47
N ASP A 82 -11.57 -12.92 23.37
CA ASP A 82 -11.06 -13.83 22.34
C ASP A 82 -11.59 -15.26 22.49
N TRP A 83 -12.02 -15.63 23.70
CA TRP A 83 -12.59 -16.94 24.03
C TRP A 83 -14.08 -17.11 23.67
N CYS A 84 -14.79 -16.04 23.30
CA CYS A 84 -16.23 -16.13 23.00
C CYS A 84 -16.51 -16.68 21.59
N PRO A 85 -17.60 -17.45 21.41
CA PRO A 85 -18.09 -17.81 20.08
C PRO A 85 -18.42 -16.54 19.27
N GLY A 86 -17.87 -16.41 18.07
CA GLY A 86 -17.99 -15.19 17.24
C GLY A 86 -16.81 -14.22 17.35
N SER A 87 -15.78 -14.52 18.15
CA SER A 87 -14.53 -13.74 18.21
C SER A 87 -13.71 -13.80 16.91
N SER A 88 -13.99 -14.75 15.99
CA SER A 88 -13.25 -14.84 14.72
C SER A 88 -13.37 -13.56 13.89
N ILE A 89 -14.55 -12.90 13.89
CA ILE A 89 -14.75 -11.65 13.14
C ILE A 89 -13.85 -10.54 13.69
N LYS A 90 -13.68 -10.48 15.02
CA LYS A 90 -12.74 -9.55 15.66
C LYS A 90 -11.30 -9.89 15.29
N CYS A 91 -10.91 -11.17 15.35
CA CYS A 91 -9.57 -11.62 14.95
C CYS A 91 -9.27 -11.26 13.50
N ASP A 92 -10.19 -11.56 12.57
CA ASP A 92 -10.03 -11.27 11.14
C ASP A 92 -9.95 -9.76 10.89
N ALA A 93 -10.77 -8.95 11.60
CA ALA A 93 -10.69 -7.50 11.53
C ALA A 93 -9.36 -6.95 12.06
N GLN A 94 -8.82 -7.54 13.13
CA GLN A 94 -7.53 -7.16 13.69
C GLN A 94 -6.38 -7.52 12.75
N VAL A 95 -6.40 -8.71 12.15
CA VAL A 95 -5.42 -9.12 11.13
C VAL A 95 -5.48 -8.19 9.92
N SER A 96 -6.68 -7.89 9.42
CA SER A 96 -6.88 -6.94 8.31
C SER A 96 -6.39 -5.54 8.63
N THR A 97 -6.64 -5.05 9.85
CA THR A 97 -6.15 -3.74 10.31
C THR A 97 -4.62 -3.72 10.36
N ASN A 98 -4.00 -4.75 10.90
CA ASN A 98 -2.54 -4.85 10.99
C ASN A 98 -1.89 -4.87 9.61
N ARG A 99 -2.47 -5.63 8.66
CA ARG A 99 -1.96 -5.71 7.29
C ARG A 99 -2.16 -4.41 6.52
N THR A 100 -3.31 -3.76 6.69
CA THR A 100 -3.55 -2.42 6.13
C THR A 100 -2.53 -1.41 6.65
N ASN A 101 -2.24 -1.42 7.96
CA ASN A 101 -1.22 -0.54 8.53
C ASN A 101 0.17 -0.83 7.95
N GLU A 102 0.52 -2.10 7.76
CA GLU A 102 1.79 -2.50 7.15
C GLU A 102 1.91 -2.01 5.70
N MET A 103 0.85 -2.15 4.90
CA MET A 103 0.74 -1.63 3.54
C MET A 103 0.92 -0.11 3.47
N MET A 104 0.48 0.63 4.48
CA MET A 104 0.67 2.08 4.56
C MET A 104 2.08 2.46 5.02
N ASP A 105 2.56 1.81 6.07
CA ASP A 105 3.74 2.24 6.81
C ASP A 105 5.03 1.80 6.12
N VAL A 106 5.08 0.61 5.53
CA VAL A 106 6.31 0.06 4.94
C VAL A 106 6.77 0.88 3.73
N PRO A 107 5.94 1.13 2.69
CA PRO A 107 6.36 1.91 1.53
C PRO A 107 6.63 3.37 1.88
N PHE A 108 5.83 3.96 2.79
CA PHE A 108 6.04 5.35 3.22
C PHE A 108 7.35 5.52 4.00
N ARG A 109 7.67 4.58 4.90
CA ARG A 109 8.95 4.60 5.64
C ARG A 109 10.13 4.42 4.70
N TYR A 110 10.01 3.51 3.72
CA TYR A 110 11.02 3.35 2.67
C TYR A 110 11.27 4.68 1.93
N ALA A 111 10.22 5.32 1.41
CA ALA A 111 10.36 6.57 0.66
C ALA A 111 10.95 7.69 1.53
N LYS A 112 10.51 7.81 2.79
CA LYS A 112 11.06 8.79 3.72
C LYS A 112 12.56 8.58 3.95
N GLN A 113 12.98 7.33 4.17
CA GLN A 113 14.39 7.00 4.36
C GLN A 113 15.20 7.25 3.09
N HIS A 114 14.67 6.87 1.94
CA HIS A 114 15.31 7.09 0.63
C HIS A 114 15.56 8.57 0.33
N VAL A 115 14.64 9.46 0.73
CA VAL A 115 14.79 10.91 0.59
C VAL A 115 15.89 11.46 1.49
N VAL A 116 16.00 10.94 2.72
CA VAL A 116 17.07 11.34 3.66
C VAL A 116 18.43 10.88 3.16
N ASP A 117 18.53 9.63 2.70
CA ASP A 117 19.80 9.02 2.31
C ASP A 117 20.30 9.53 0.93
N ASN A 118 19.39 9.80 -0.01
CA ASN A 118 19.70 10.18 -1.40
C ASN A 118 19.10 11.53 -1.79
N PHE A 119 19.25 12.55 -0.95
CA PHE A 119 18.59 13.85 -1.11
C PHE A 119 18.79 14.50 -2.50
N ILE A 120 19.95 14.29 -3.13
CA ILE A 120 20.33 14.85 -4.44
C ILE A 120 19.94 13.92 -5.61
N GLU A 121 19.92 12.60 -5.41
CA GLU A 121 19.73 11.60 -6.48
C GLU A 121 18.31 11.01 -6.54
N SER A 122 17.49 11.20 -5.50
CA SER A 122 16.12 10.71 -5.50
C SER A 122 15.30 11.38 -6.62
N ARG A 123 14.67 10.56 -7.45
CA ARG A 123 13.80 10.99 -8.54
C ARG A 123 12.62 11.75 -7.93
N SER A 124 12.01 12.64 -8.72
CA SER A 124 10.76 13.28 -8.30
C SER A 124 9.66 12.23 -8.13
N SER A 125 9.30 11.93 -6.89
CA SER A 125 8.12 11.15 -6.51
C SER A 125 7.18 12.00 -5.65
N MET A 126 5.92 11.58 -5.56
CA MET A 126 4.93 12.32 -4.79
C MET A 126 5.35 12.48 -3.33
N VAL A 127 5.81 11.41 -2.67
CA VAL A 127 6.26 11.48 -1.28
C VAL A 127 7.51 12.33 -1.14
N ALA A 128 8.51 12.15 -2.00
CA ALA A 128 9.76 12.92 -1.93
C ALA A 128 9.55 14.42 -2.08
N GLU A 129 8.76 14.83 -3.07
CA GLU A 129 8.45 16.24 -3.33
C GLU A 129 7.70 16.88 -2.16
N ASN A 130 6.72 16.18 -1.58
CA ASN A 130 5.95 16.69 -0.46
C ASN A 130 6.75 16.71 0.85
N LEU A 131 7.66 15.75 1.08
CA LEU A 131 8.58 15.80 2.22
C LEU A 131 9.52 17.00 2.16
N ARG A 132 10.08 17.31 0.97
CA ARG A 132 10.90 18.52 0.75
C ARG A 132 10.12 19.82 0.97
N ARG A 133 8.83 19.84 0.64
CA ARG A 133 7.95 20.99 0.94
C ARG A 133 7.69 21.14 2.43
N MET A 134 7.45 20.01 3.11
CA MET A 134 7.21 19.98 4.56
C MET A 134 8.39 20.53 5.37
N GLU A 135 9.63 20.42 4.90
CA GLU A 135 10.80 21.02 5.58
C GLU A 135 10.68 22.54 5.75
N LYS A 136 9.91 23.21 4.87
CA LYS A 136 9.70 24.66 4.88
C LYS A 136 8.53 25.11 5.76
N GLU A 137 7.74 24.16 6.26
CA GLU A 137 6.57 24.42 7.12
C GLU A 137 6.97 24.50 8.60
N ASP A 138 6.10 25.13 9.41
CA ASP A 138 6.29 25.20 10.86
C ASP A 138 6.31 23.80 11.49
N GLU A 139 7.15 23.61 12.50
CA GLU A 139 7.32 22.34 13.23
C GLU A 139 5.99 21.85 13.83
N ALA A 140 5.10 22.78 14.21
CA ALA A 140 3.77 22.45 14.71
C ALA A 140 2.89 21.70 13.68
N PHE A 141 3.08 21.92 12.38
CA PHE A 141 2.26 21.30 11.32
C PHE A 141 2.84 20.01 10.75
N LYS A 142 4.15 19.75 10.93
CA LYS A 142 4.83 18.59 10.35
C LYS A 142 4.21 17.22 10.72
N PRO A 143 3.75 16.96 11.97
CA PRO A 143 3.12 15.68 12.30
C PRO A 143 1.79 15.44 11.56
N MET A 144 0.96 16.49 11.47
CA MET A 144 -0.33 16.43 10.76
C MET A 144 -0.10 16.25 9.26
N PHE A 145 0.81 17.03 8.68
CA PHE A 145 1.16 16.92 7.26
C PHE A 145 1.72 15.54 6.92
N GLY A 146 2.62 14.99 7.74
CA GLY A 146 3.18 13.65 7.52
C GLY A 146 2.11 12.56 7.54
N THR A 147 1.12 12.68 8.43
CA THR A 147 -0.02 11.74 8.50
C THR A 147 -0.90 11.85 7.26
N ALA A 148 -1.24 13.08 6.85
CA ALA A 148 -2.06 13.33 5.66
C ALA A 148 -1.34 12.86 4.38
N LEU A 149 -0.03 13.11 4.26
CA LEU A 149 0.77 12.65 3.13
C LEU A 149 0.81 11.12 3.05
N LYS A 150 0.97 10.43 4.20
CA LYS A 150 0.93 8.97 4.24
C LYS A 150 -0.41 8.41 3.76
N GLN A 151 -1.51 9.01 4.20
CA GLN A 151 -2.86 8.63 3.75
C GLN A 151 -3.05 8.90 2.26
N ALA A 152 -2.67 10.08 1.78
CA ALA A 152 -2.76 10.45 0.36
C ALA A 152 -1.94 9.52 -0.53
N ALA A 153 -0.72 9.17 -0.12
CA ALA A 153 0.15 8.21 -0.81
C ALA A 153 -0.50 6.82 -0.89
N THR A 154 -1.08 6.36 0.22
CA THR A 154 -1.78 5.07 0.26
C THR A 154 -2.97 5.07 -0.70
N THR A 155 -3.79 6.13 -0.72
CA THR A 155 -4.96 6.22 -1.61
C THR A 155 -4.57 6.34 -3.07
N ALA A 156 -3.49 7.05 -3.39
CA ALA A 156 -2.99 7.17 -4.76
C ALA A 156 -2.50 5.83 -5.30
N PHE A 157 -1.94 4.99 -4.43
CA PHE A 157 -1.47 3.65 -4.79
C PHE A 157 -2.60 2.62 -4.83
N ALA A 158 -3.53 2.63 -3.87
CA ALA A 158 -4.62 1.66 -3.77
C ALA A 158 -5.81 1.95 -4.70
N GLY A 159 -5.84 3.13 -5.34
CA GLY A 159 -6.89 3.55 -6.26
C GLY A 159 -6.61 3.25 -7.74
N GLU A 160 -5.48 2.61 -8.06
CA GLU A 160 -5.23 2.02 -9.39
C GLU A 160 -5.95 0.68 -9.56
#